data_AF-A0A971S8R7-F1
#
_entry.id   AF-A0A971S8R7-F1
#
_cell.length_a   1.000
_cell.length_b   1.000
_cell.length_c   1.000
_cell.angle_alpha   90.00
_cell.angle_beta   90.00
_cell.angle_gamma   90.00
#
_symmetry.space_group_name_H-M   'P 1'
#
loop_
_entity.id
_entity.type
_entity.pdbx_description
1 polymer ?
#
loop_
_entity_poly.entity_id
_entity_poly.type
_entity_poly.pdbx_seq_one_letter_code
_entity_poly.pdbx_strand_id
1 'polypeptide(L)'
;MKNKSKGFKYVLIVMIFVLIYFAYNIHDQLNHIDALEATLDEKAEKVAQLNNDIQKLEYEIENSGSLKFIEQIARDEYGMVKPKEVIFKDKDKENSTNPFENK
;
A
#
# COMPACT_ATOMS: atom_id res chain seq x y z
N MET A 1 -30.26 -10.22 67.00
CA MET A 1 -29.44 -10.21 65.76
C MET A 1 -30.37 -10.29 64.55
N LYS A 2 -31.00 -9.18 64.12
CA LYS A 2 -32.00 -9.22 63.05
C LYS A 2 -31.92 -7.95 62.18
N ASN A 3 -31.85 -8.17 60.87
CA ASN A 3 -32.23 -7.24 59.78
C ASN A 3 -31.13 -6.34 59.15
N LYS A 4 -29.94 -6.87 58.82
CA LYS A 4 -29.03 -6.23 57.84
C LYS A 4 -29.25 -6.70 56.38
N SER A 5 -30.18 -7.62 56.13
CA SER A 5 -30.33 -8.29 54.83
C SER A 5 -31.14 -7.54 53.78
N LYS A 6 -31.80 -6.42 54.12
CA LYS A 6 -32.60 -5.65 53.14
C LYS A 6 -31.71 -4.79 52.22
N GLY A 7 -30.67 -4.15 52.76
CA GLY A 7 -29.72 -3.35 51.97
C GLY A 7 -28.92 -4.17 50.96
N PHE A 8 -28.54 -5.40 51.33
CA PHE A 8 -27.78 -6.29 50.46
C PHE A 8 -28.52 -6.67 49.16
N LYS A 9 -29.86 -6.78 49.21
CA LYS A 9 -30.68 -7.09 48.03
C LYS A 9 -30.66 -5.97 46.99
N TYR A 10 -30.68 -4.71 47.45
CA TYR A 10 -30.60 -3.55 46.55
C TYR A 10 -29.20 -3.41 45.94
N VAL A 11 -28.15 -3.67 46.72
CA VAL A 11 -26.77 -3.71 46.21
C VAL A 11 -26.61 -4.81 45.16
N LEU A 12 -27.18 -5.99 45.39
CA LEU A 12 -27.15 -7.09 44.41
C LEU A 12 -27.87 -6.72 43.11
N ILE A 13 -29.03 -6.06 43.20
CA ILE A 13 -29.79 -5.60 42.02
C ILE A 13 -28.98 -4.59 41.21
N VAL A 14 -28.37 -3.59 41.86
CA VAL A 14 -27.51 -2.61 41.17
C VAL A 14 -26.31 -3.30 40.55
N MET A 15 -25.70 -4.27 41.22
CA MET A 15 -24.56 -5.04 40.71
C MET A 15 -24.94 -5.85 39.44
N ILE A 16 -26.14 -6.42 39.40
CA ILE A 16 -26.65 -7.10 38.20
C ILE A 16 -26.79 -6.12 37.03
N PHE A 17 -27.33 -4.91 37.25
CA PHE A 17 -27.42 -3.89 36.20
C PHE A 17 -26.05 -3.46 35.67
N VAL A 18 -25.06 -3.34 36.57
CA VAL A 18 -23.67 -3.05 36.17
C VAL A 18 -23.11 -4.18 35.31
N LEU A 19 -23.30 -5.45 35.70
CA LEU A 19 -22.83 -6.59 34.91
C LEU A 19 -23.49 -6.65 33.53
N ILE A 20 -24.78 -6.38 33.43
CA ILE A 20 -25.51 -6.32 32.16
C ILE A 20 -24.94 -5.20 31.28
N TYR A 21 -24.71 -4.01 31.85
CA TYR A 21 -24.10 -2.89 31.13
C TYR A 21 -22.71 -3.25 30.59
N PHE A 22 -21.85 -3.85 31.40
CA PHE A 22 -20.53 -4.31 30.96
C PHE A 22 -20.63 -5.40 29.88
N ALA A 23 -21.56 -6.35 30.01
CA ALA A 23 -21.78 -7.40 29.02
C ALA A 23 -22.17 -6.83 27.65
N TYR A 24 -23.01 -5.79 27.60
CA TYR A 24 -23.35 -5.11 26.36
C TYR A 24 -22.14 -4.40 25.73
N ASN A 25 -21.29 -3.72 26.52
CA ASN A 25 -20.13 -3.00 26.01
C ASN A 25 -19.04 -3.94 25.46
N ILE A 26 -18.88 -5.14 26.03
CA ILE A 26 -17.89 -6.12 25.58
C ILE A 26 -18.23 -6.67 24.19
N HIS A 27 -19.52 -6.81 23.87
CA HIS A 27 -19.94 -7.39 22.59
C HIS A 27 -19.51 -6.54 21.39
N ASP A 28 -19.62 -5.22 21.48
CA ASP A 28 -19.17 -4.29 20.41
C ASP A 28 -17.64 -4.24 20.29
N GLN A 29 -16.91 -4.37 21.40
CA GLN A 29 -15.44 -4.32 21.38
C GLN A 29 -14.80 -5.49 20.63
N LEU A 30 -15.41 -6.68 20.65
CA LEU A 30 -14.84 -7.85 19.98
C LEU A 30 -14.82 -7.70 18.45
N ASN A 31 -15.88 -7.16 17.85
CA ASN A 31 -15.94 -6.95 16.40
C ASN A 31 -14.91 -5.92 15.92
N HIS A 32 -14.59 -4.94 16.75
CA HIS A 32 -13.56 -3.95 16.43
C HIS A 32 -12.14 -4.52 16.49
N ILE A 33 -11.91 -5.52 17.34
CA ILE A 33 -10.61 -6.20 17.44
C ILE A 33 -10.38 -7.06 16.20
N ASP A 34 -11.36 -7.87 15.80
CA ASP A 34 -11.23 -8.74 14.62
C ASP A 34 -11.03 -7.93 13.34
N ALA A 35 -11.77 -6.83 13.19
CA ALA A 35 -11.59 -5.92 12.06
C ALA A 35 -10.21 -5.26 12.07
N LEU A 36 -9.69 -4.90 13.25
CA LEU A 36 -8.38 -4.29 13.37
C LEU A 36 -7.26 -5.29 13.06
N GLU A 37 -7.39 -6.54 13.51
CA GLU A 37 -6.46 -7.64 13.20
C GLU A 37 -6.43 -7.93 11.69
N ALA A 38 -7.60 -8.03 11.05
CA ALA A 38 -7.68 -8.20 9.59
C ALA A 38 -7.00 -7.05 8.82
N THR A 39 -7.15 -5.80 9.28
CA THR A 39 -6.46 -4.66 8.65
C THR A 39 -4.95 -4.65 8.90
N LEU A 40 -4.48 -5.20 10.01
CA LEU A 40 -3.05 -5.36 10.28
C LEU A 40 -2.44 -6.41 9.37
N ASP A 41 -3.12 -7.55 9.19
CA ASP A 41 -2.67 -8.62 8.30
C ASP A 41 -2.60 -8.14 6.84
N GLU A 42 -3.64 -7.45 6.35
CA GLU A 42 -3.65 -6.87 5.00
C GLU A 42 -2.47 -5.89 4.79
N LYS A 43 -2.19 -5.05 5.79
CA LYS A 43 -1.06 -4.11 5.73
C LYS A 43 0.29 -4.83 5.78
N ALA A 44 0.42 -5.86 6.61
CA ALA A 44 1.64 -6.66 6.71
C ALA A 44 1.92 -7.37 5.38
N GLU A 45 0.89 -7.93 4.75
CA GLU A 45 1.01 -8.56 3.42
C GLU A 45 1.43 -7.54 2.36
N LYS A 46 0.81 -6.35 2.33
CA LYS A 46 1.21 -5.27 1.42
C LYS A 46 2.66 -4.83 1.61
N VAL A 47 3.11 -4.70 2.85
CA VAL A 47 4.51 -4.37 3.15
C VAL A 47 5.44 -5.47 2.66
N ALA A 48 5.08 -6.75 2.86
CA ALA A 48 5.87 -7.87 2.36
C ALA A 48 5.96 -7.89 0.83
N GLN A 49 4.84 -7.67 0.13
CA GLN A 49 4.79 -7.57 -1.33
C GLN A 49 5.66 -6.41 -1.85
N LEU A 50 5.49 -5.21 -1.29
CA LEU A 50 6.29 -4.04 -1.68
C LEU A 50 7.79 -4.25 -1.45
N ASN A 51 8.18 -4.88 -0.33
CA ASN A 51 9.57 -5.21 -0.07
C ASN A 51 10.13 -6.26 -1.06
N ASN A 52 9.29 -7.18 -1.53
CA ASN A 52 9.69 -8.13 -2.57
C ASN A 52 9.88 -7.43 -3.92
N ASP A 53 8.95 -6.53 -4.28
CA ASP A 53 9.03 -5.74 -5.50
C ASP A 53 10.27 -4.84 -5.50
N ILE A 54 10.59 -4.20 -4.37
CA ILE A 54 11.81 -3.41 -4.20
C ILE A 54 13.04 -4.29 -4.44
N GLN A 55 13.14 -5.46 -3.79
CA GLN A 55 14.27 -6.36 -4.00
C GLN A 55 14.40 -6.84 -5.44
N LYS A 56 13.27 -7.11 -6.10
CA LYS A 56 13.23 -7.50 -7.51
C LYS A 56 13.69 -6.35 -8.41
N LEU A 57 13.21 -5.14 -8.17
CA LEU A 57 13.62 -3.94 -8.91
C LEU A 57 15.09 -3.61 -8.65
N GLU A 58 15.60 -3.77 -7.43
CA GLU A 58 17.01 -3.61 -7.11
C GLU A 58 17.86 -4.67 -7.82
N TYR A 59 17.43 -5.93 -7.84
CA TYR A 59 18.09 -6.97 -8.62
C TYR A 59 18.06 -6.65 -10.11
N GLU A 60 16.92 -6.21 -10.65
CA GLU A 60 16.81 -5.76 -12.04
C GLU A 60 17.71 -4.56 -12.29
N ILE A 61 17.84 -3.60 -11.37
CA ILE A 61 18.74 -2.43 -11.43
C ILE A 61 20.20 -2.83 -11.33
N GLU A 62 20.56 -3.82 -10.50
CA GLU A 62 21.93 -4.29 -10.36
C GLU A 62 22.36 -5.07 -11.61
N ASN A 63 21.45 -5.87 -12.18
CA ASN A 63 21.65 -6.52 -13.47
C ASN A 63 21.51 -5.56 -14.66
N SER A 64 20.73 -4.48 -14.55
CA SER A 64 20.58 -3.44 -15.56
C SER A 64 21.59 -2.32 -15.41
N GLY A 65 22.29 -2.23 -14.28
CA GLY A 65 23.41 -1.33 -13.96
C GLY A 65 24.62 -1.55 -14.85
N SER A 66 24.49 -2.46 -15.82
CA SER A 66 25.17 -2.34 -17.09
C SER A 66 25.06 -0.90 -17.60
N LEU A 67 26.21 -0.32 -17.95
CA LEU A 67 26.34 0.97 -18.64
C LEU A 67 25.28 1.20 -19.75
N LYS A 68 24.77 0.11 -20.33
CA LYS A 68 23.75 0.04 -21.37
C LYS A 68 22.40 0.65 -20.99
N PHE A 69 21.90 0.49 -19.76
CA PHE A 69 20.58 1.06 -19.38
C PHE A 69 20.66 2.57 -19.20
N ILE A 70 21.71 3.05 -18.53
CA ILE A 70 21.99 4.49 -18.39
C ILE A 70 22.23 5.11 -19.76
N GLU A 71 22.98 4.44 -20.64
CA GLU A 71 23.18 4.87 -22.02
C GLU A 71 21.86 4.91 -22.82
N GLN A 72 20.96 3.96 -22.59
CA GLN A 72 19.65 3.92 -23.23
C GLN A 72 18.76 5.08 -22.79
N ILE A 73 18.59 5.31 -21.48
CA ILE A 73 17.82 6.46 -20.95
C ILE A 73 18.42 7.79 -21.46
N ALA A 74 19.76 7.92 -21.46
CA ALA A 74 20.43 9.12 -21.94
C ALA A 74 20.19 9.38 -23.45
N ARG A 75 20.11 8.32 -24.28
CA ARG A 75 19.79 8.44 -25.71
C ARG A 75 18.31 8.66 -25.97
N ASP A 76 17.43 7.92 -25.29
CA ASP A 76 16.00 7.88 -25.55
C ASP A 76 15.29 9.13 -25.00
N GLU A 77 15.62 9.57 -23.78
CA GLU A 77 14.98 10.72 -23.15
C GLU A 77 15.73 12.03 -23.39
N TYR A 78 17.07 11.99 -23.43
CA TYR A 78 17.89 13.20 -23.49
C TYR A 78 18.61 13.39 -24.84
N GLY A 79 18.51 12.43 -25.77
CA GLY A 79 19.19 12.49 -27.07
C GLY A 79 20.71 12.58 -26.95
N MET A 80 21.29 12.24 -25.80
CA MET A 80 22.72 12.37 -25.54
C MET A 80 23.50 11.27 -26.26
N VAL A 81 24.63 11.64 -26.85
CA VAL A 81 25.56 10.73 -27.52
C VAL A 81 26.97 10.95 -26.99
N LYS A 82 27.86 9.94 -27.12
CA LYS A 82 29.24 10.09 -26.65
C LYS A 82 29.96 11.18 -27.47
N PRO A 83 31.00 11.87 -26.92
CA PRO A 83 31.67 13.01 -27.59
C PRO A 83 32.25 12.75 -28.99
N LYS A 84 32.29 11.48 -29.44
CA LYS A 84 32.80 11.06 -30.76
C LYS A 84 31.74 10.40 -31.66
N GLU A 85 30.46 10.46 -31.26
CA GLU A 85 29.33 9.90 -32.02
C GLU A 85 28.46 11.01 -32.60
N VAL A 86 27.85 10.76 -33.76
CA VAL A 86 26.97 11.72 -34.46
C VAL A 86 25.58 11.12 -34.64
N ILE A 87 24.55 11.93 -34.41
CA ILE A 87 23.16 11.54 -34.62
C ILE A 87 22.83 11.66 -36.11
N PHE A 88 22.53 10.54 -36.77
CA PHE A 88 22.11 10.55 -38.18
C PHE A 88 20.59 10.76 -38.26
N LYS A 89 20.16 11.96 -38.64
CA LYS A 89 18.75 12.26 -38.93
C LYS A 89 18.50 12.08 -40.42
N ASP A 90 17.78 11.03 -40.77
CA ASP A 90 17.37 10.74 -42.15
C ASP A 90 16.21 11.67 -42.54
N LYS A 91 16.47 12.61 -43.47
CA LYS A 91 15.51 13.65 -43.88
C LYS A 91 14.30 13.08 -44.62
N ASP A 92 14.42 11.88 -45.17
CA ASP A 92 13.37 11.26 -45.99
C ASP A 92 12.21 10.69 -45.14
N LYS A 93 12.42 10.52 -43.83
CA LYS A 93 11.39 10.05 -42.89
C LYS A 93 10.56 11.15 -42.23
N GLU A 94 10.98 12.42 -42.35
CA GLU A 94 10.25 13.55 -41.77
C GLU A 94 9.05 13.97 -42.66
N ASN A 95 9.13 13.70 -43.97
CA ASN A 95 8.06 13.99 -44.95
C ASN A 95 6.99 12.91 -45.09
N SER A 96 6.98 11.88 -44.21
CA SER A 96 5.97 10.80 -44.23
C SER A 96 5.08 10.80 -42.98
N THR A 97 4.74 11.99 -42.46
CA THR A 97 3.62 12.17 -41.54
C THR A 97 2.30 12.29 -42.34
N ASN A 98 1.62 11.13 -42.43
CA ASN A 98 0.17 10.90 -42.60
C ASN A 98 -0.59 11.42 -43.85
N PRO A 99 -1.02 10.54 -44.79
CA PRO A 99 -1.84 10.88 -45.96
C PRO A 99 -3.33 11.15 -45.69
N PHE A 100 -3.77 11.23 -44.43
CA PHE A 100 -5.19 11.34 -44.09
C PHE A 100 -5.42 12.34 -42.96
N GLU A 101 -5.32 13.64 -43.26
CA GLU A 101 -5.97 14.65 -42.44
C GLU A 101 -6.65 15.70 -43.34
N ASN A 102 -7.98 15.67 -43.24
CA ASN A 102 -9.02 16.57 -43.72
C ASN A 102 -9.50 16.49 -45.18
N LYS A 103 -10.79 16.17 -45.22
CA LYS A 103 -11.74 16.25 -46.33
C LYS A 103 -12.37 17.64 -46.34
#